data_AF-A0A811SGB6-F1
#
_entry.id   AF-A0A811SGB6-F1
#
_cell.length_a   1.000
_cell.length_b   1.000
_cell.length_c   1.000
_cell.angle_alpha   90.00
_cell.angle_beta   90.00
_cell.angle_gamma   90.00
#
_symmetry.space_group_name_H-M   'P 1'
#
loop_
_entity.id
_entity.type
_entity.pdbx_description
1 polymer ?
#
loop_
_entity_poly.entity_id
_entity_poly.type
_entity_poly.pdbx_seq_one_letter_code
_entity_poly.pdbx_strand_id
1 'polypeptide(L)'
;MASFRTWHCLLASCSLFLLLASAAHGQLSPSFYATTCPTLGLIVRATMLKALLAERRMGASLVRLFFHDCFVQVHSHAWENKNFTSEI
;
A
#
# COMPACT_ATOMS: atom_id res chain seq x y z
N MET A 1 -20.75 21.79 35.27
CA MET A 1 -21.30 20.63 34.52
C MET A 1 -21.29 20.79 32.98
N ALA A 2 -20.80 21.89 32.40
CA ALA A 2 -20.64 22.03 30.94
C ALA A 2 -19.28 21.48 30.43
N SER A 3 -18.19 21.71 31.18
CA SER A 3 -16.82 21.34 30.80
C SER A 3 -16.56 19.83 30.66
N PHE A 4 -17.11 19.01 31.56
CA PHE A 4 -16.97 17.56 31.50
C PHE A 4 -17.73 16.95 30.30
N ARG A 5 -18.87 17.54 29.96
CA ARG A 5 -19.72 17.10 28.85
C ARG A 5 -19.10 17.44 27.50
N THR A 6 -18.47 18.63 27.39
CA THR A 6 -17.71 19.01 26.19
C THR A 6 -16.46 18.15 25.99
N TRP A 7 -15.76 17.77 27.06
CA TRP A 7 -14.61 16.86 26.97
C TRP A 7 -15.03 15.49 26.42
N HIS A 8 -16.08 14.89 26.97
CA HIS A 8 -16.61 13.61 26.46
C HIS A 8 -17.05 13.69 25.00
N CYS A 9 -17.66 14.80 24.57
CA CYS A 9 -18.00 14.99 23.15
C CYS A 9 -16.76 15.07 22.25
N LEU A 10 -15.70 15.76 22.69
CA LEU A 10 -14.44 15.87 21.95
C LEU A 10 -13.69 14.52 21.86
N LEU A 11 -13.71 13.72 22.93
CA LEU A 11 -13.12 12.37 22.91
C LEU A 11 -13.91 11.43 22.00
N ALA A 12 -15.24 11.51 22.02
CA ALA A 12 -16.10 10.70 21.16
C ALA A 12 -15.92 11.04 19.67
N SER A 13 -15.82 12.33 19.32
CA SER A 13 -15.59 12.75 17.94
C SER A 13 -14.19 12.37 17.44
N CYS A 14 -13.17 12.48 18.31
CA CYS A 14 -11.80 12.05 17.99
C CYS A 14 -11.73 10.53 17.77
N SER A 15 -12.34 9.73 18.64
CA SER A 15 -12.42 8.28 18.50
C SER A 15 -13.11 7.85 17.21
N LEU A 16 -14.21 8.51 16.85
CA LEU A 16 -14.93 8.25 15.59
C LEU A 16 -14.08 8.60 14.36
N PHE A 17 -13.33 9.71 14.40
CA PHE A 17 -12.44 10.11 13.32
C PHE A 17 -11.29 9.12 13.12
N LEU A 18 -10.69 8.65 14.23
CA LEU A 18 -9.63 7.62 14.19
C LEU A 18 -10.15 6.29 13.65
N LEU A 19 -11.37 5.89 14.00
CA LEU A 19 -12.02 4.67 13.49
C LEU A 19 -12.33 4.76 11.99
N LEU A 20 -12.66 5.95 11.49
CA LEU A 20 -12.88 6.19 10.06
C LEU A 20 -11.57 6.16 9.27
N ALA A 21 -10.49 6.68 9.86
CA ALA A 21 -9.16 6.67 9.25
C ALA A 21 -8.55 5.26 9.15
N SER A 22 -8.85 4.37 10.10
CA SER A 22 -8.38 2.98 10.07
C SER A 22 -9.09 2.11 9.03
N ALA A 23 -10.22 2.56 8.49
CA ALA A 23 -10.97 1.87 7.43
C ALA A 23 -10.46 2.18 6.01
N ALA A 24 -9.37 2.93 5.87
CA ALA A 24 -8.78 3.27 4.58
C ALA A 24 -8.19 2.02 3.88
N HIS A 25 -8.97 1.41 3.00
CA HIS A 25 -8.46 0.41 2.06
C HIS A 25 -7.73 1.13 0.93
N GLY A 26 -6.46 0.77 0.68
CA GLY A 26 -5.73 1.22 -0.50
C GLY A 26 -6.30 0.57 -1.76
N GLN A 27 -7.31 1.17 -2.37
CA GLN A 27 -7.92 0.69 -3.62
C GLN A 27 -6.89 0.80 -4.75
N LEU A 28 -6.36 -0.34 -5.19
CA LEU A 28 -5.44 -0.42 -6.32
C LEU A 28 -6.25 -0.46 -7.63
N SER A 29 -5.81 0.30 -8.62
CA SER A 29 -6.36 0.24 -9.98
C SER A 29 -5.24 0.20 -11.01
N PRO A 30 -5.30 -0.68 -12.02
CA PRO A 30 -4.34 -0.68 -13.14
C PRO A 30 -4.31 0.65 -13.91
N SER A 31 -5.41 1.42 -13.86
CA SER A 31 -5.55 2.71 -14.55
C SER A 31 -5.32 3.92 -13.64
N PHE A 32 -4.78 3.73 -12.42
CA PHE A 32 -4.60 4.82 -11.44
C PHE A 32 -3.88 6.05 -12.00
N TYR A 33 -2.87 5.85 -12.86
CA TYR A 33 -2.09 6.93 -13.48
C TYR A 33 -2.53 7.30 -14.91
N ALA A 34 -3.63 6.75 -15.42
CA ALA A 34 -4.03 6.94 -16.82
C ALA A 34 -4.27 8.41 -17.19
N THR A 35 -4.75 9.23 -16.26
CA THR A 35 -5.05 10.66 -16.49
C THR A 35 -3.94 11.59 -16.01
N THR A 36 -3.28 11.26 -14.90
CA THR A 36 -2.27 12.11 -14.26
C THR A 36 -0.88 11.91 -14.85
N CYS A 37 -0.53 10.68 -15.26
CA CYS A 37 0.75 10.36 -15.89
C CYS A 37 0.59 9.17 -16.86
N PRO A 38 0.03 9.39 -18.07
CA PRO A 38 -0.27 8.31 -19.02
C PRO A 38 0.98 7.57 -19.53
N THR A 39 2.14 8.23 -19.50
CA THR A 39 3.42 7.66 -19.97
C THR A 39 4.19 6.92 -18.87
N LEU A 40 3.68 6.85 -17.64
CA LEU A 40 4.39 6.24 -16.51
C LEU A 40 4.87 4.82 -16.81
N GLY A 41 3.99 3.96 -17.33
CA GLY A 41 4.33 2.58 -17.66
C GLY A 41 5.46 2.48 -18.70
N LEU A 42 5.49 3.38 -19.68
CA LEU A 42 6.56 3.44 -20.69
C LEU A 42 7.89 3.87 -20.07
N ILE A 43 7.87 4.88 -19.20
CA ILE A 43 9.07 5.40 -18.52
C ILE A 43 9.67 4.31 -17.63
N VAL A 44 8.85 3.65 -16.80
CA VAL A 44 9.30 2.57 -15.92
C VAL A 44 9.87 1.41 -16.72
N ARG A 45 9.19 0.97 -17.80
CA ARG A 45 9.67 -0.12 -18.66
C ARG A 45 10.99 0.22 -19.33
N ALA A 46 11.13 1.42 -19.90
CA ALA A 46 12.36 1.85 -20.55
C ALA A 46 13.53 1.91 -19.55
N THR A 47 13.28 2.36 -18.33
CA THR A 47 14.27 2.44 -17.26
C THR A 47 14.70 1.05 -16.78
N MET A 48 13.74 0.15 -16.55
CA MET A 48 14.03 -1.25 -16.23
C MET A 48 14.86 -1.93 -17.31
N LEU A 49 14.51 -1.75 -18.60
CA LEU A 49 15.28 -2.35 -19.69
C LEU A 49 16.74 -1.85 -19.70
N LYS A 50 16.97 -0.55 -19.50
CA LYS A 50 18.34 0.00 -19.39
C LYS A 50 19.10 -0.63 -18.22
N ALA A 51 18.45 -0.75 -17.06
CA ALA A 51 19.03 -1.38 -15.87
C ALA A 51 19.40 -2.86 -16.10
N LEU A 52 18.53 -3.62 -16.77
CA LEU A 52 18.77 -5.04 -17.08
C LEU A 52 19.85 -5.24 -18.14
N LEU A 53 19.92 -4.36 -19.14
CA LEU A 53 20.94 -4.40 -20.17
C LEU A 53 22.33 -4.04 -19.62
N ALA A 54 22.40 -3.13 -18.65
CA ALA A 54 23.63 -2.82 -17.94
C ALA A 54 24.09 -4.03 -17.10
N GLU A 55 23.19 -4.59 -16.29
CA GLU A 55 23.50 -5.72 -15.41
C GLU A 55 22.27 -6.65 -15.26
N ARG A 56 22.32 -7.83 -15.89
CA ARG A 56 21.17 -8.77 -15.89
C ARG A 56 20.71 -9.17 -14.48
N ARG A 57 21.63 -9.23 -13.52
CA ARG A 57 21.34 -9.56 -12.12
C ARG A 57 20.44 -8.52 -11.44
N MET A 58 20.38 -7.27 -11.94
CA MET A 58 19.52 -6.21 -11.38
C MET A 58 18.05 -6.60 -11.34
N GLY A 59 17.56 -7.38 -12.30
CA GLY A 59 16.16 -7.84 -12.33
C GLY A 59 15.80 -8.65 -11.09
N ALA A 60 16.64 -9.63 -10.75
CA ALA A 60 16.47 -10.44 -9.55
C ALA A 60 16.59 -9.59 -8.27
N SER A 61 17.52 -8.64 -8.24
CA SER A 61 17.67 -7.72 -7.10
C SER A 61 16.43 -6.83 -6.89
N LEU A 62 15.85 -6.28 -7.96
CA LEU A 62 14.65 -5.43 -7.89
C LEU A 62 13.41 -6.22 -7.45
N VAL A 63 13.23 -7.44 -7.97
CA VAL A 63 12.14 -8.33 -7.53
C VAL A 63 12.32 -8.70 -6.06
N ARG A 64 13.54 -9.01 -5.62
CA ARG A 64 13.84 -9.27 -4.21
C ARG A 64 13.57 -8.04 -3.33
N LEU A 65 13.90 -6.83 -3.80
CA LEU A 65 13.61 -5.58 -3.10
C LEU A 65 12.10 -5.36 -2.98
N PHE A 66 11.33 -5.57 -4.04
CA PHE A 66 9.87 -5.51 -4.00
C PHE A 66 9.29 -6.46 -2.95
N PHE A 67 9.73 -7.72 -2.94
CA PHE A 67 9.29 -8.67 -1.93
C PHE A 67 9.76 -8.28 -0.53
N HIS A 68 10.96 -7.73 -0.38
CA HIS A 68 11.46 -7.26 0.91
C HIS A 68 10.57 -6.15 1.50
N ASP A 69 10.16 -5.18 0.67
CA ASP A 69 9.31 -4.06 1.10
C ASP A 69 7.89 -4.51 1.42
N CYS A 70 7.34 -5.46 0.65
CA CYS A 70 5.98 -5.97 0.91
C CYS A 70 5.91 -6.93 2.11
N PHE A 71 6.94 -7.73 2.37
CA PHE A 71 6.92 -8.75 3.43
C PHE A 71 7.41 -8.22 4.80
N VAL A 72 7.97 -7.02 4.87
CA VAL A 72 8.44 -6.41 6.13
C VAL A 72 7.29 -6.05 7.10
N GLN A 73 6.04 -5.96 6.63
CA GLN A 73 4.91 -5.45 7.42
C GLN A 73 3.76 -6.45 7.62
N VAL A 74 4.04 -7.76 7.56
CA VAL A 74 3.06 -8.83 7.82
C VAL A 74 2.74 -9.01 9.32
N HIS A 75 3.15 -8.09 10.20
CA HIS A 75 2.92 -8.23 11.64
C HIS A 75 1.70 -7.47 12.20
N SER A 76 0.86 -6.82 11.39
CA SER A 76 -0.34 -6.16 11.93
C SER A 76 -1.70 -6.69 11.45
N HIS A 77 -1.91 -7.18 10.21
CA HIS A 77 -3.28 -7.57 9.78
C HIS A 77 -3.39 -8.70 8.71
N ALA A 78 -2.54 -9.74 8.73
CA ALA A 78 -2.62 -10.82 7.74
C ALA A 78 -2.79 -12.25 8.31
N TRP A 79 -3.35 -12.37 9.51
CA TRP A 79 -3.70 -13.69 10.08
C TRP A 79 -5.21 -13.93 10.20
N GLU A 80 -6.03 -13.34 9.33
CA GLU A 80 -7.45 -13.68 9.27
C GLU A 80 -8.00 -13.80 7.85
N ASN A 81 -7.18 -14.28 6.91
CA ASN A 81 -7.67 -14.83 5.62
C ASN A 81 -6.57 -15.62 4.90
N LYS A 82 -5.99 -16.64 5.55
CA LYS A 82 -5.27 -17.69 4.82
C LYS A 82 -6.26 -18.71 4.27
N ASN A 83 -6.86 -18.38 3.13
CA ASN A 83 -7.37 -19.37 2.18
C ASN A 83 -6.85 -19.07 0.76
N PHE A 84 -5.59 -18.63 0.66
CA PHE A 84 -4.87 -18.51 -0.60
C PHE A 84 -3.73 -19.55 -0.66
N THR A 85 -4.11 -20.82 -0.52
CA THR A 85 -3.28 -21.98 -0.88
C THR A 85 -4.16 -23.03 -1.57
N SER A 86 -5.00 -22.59 -2.50
CA SER A 86 -5.78 -23.51 -3.33
C SER A 86 -6.25 -22.86 -4.64
N GLU A 87 -5.36 -22.18 -5.36
CA GLU A 87 -5.38 -22.18 -6.83
C GLU A 87 -4.18 -21.43 -7.41
N ILE A 88 -3.29 -22.22 -8.02
CA ILE A 88 -2.22 -21.88 -8.98
C ILE A 88 -0.93 -21.31 -8.40
#